data_AF-A0A7K2VNQ4-F1
#
_entry.id   AF-A0A7K2VNQ4-F1
#
_cell.length_a   1.000
_cell.length_b   1.000
_cell.length_c   1.000
_cell.angle_alpha   90.00
_cell.angle_beta   90.00
_cell.angle_gamma   90.00
#
_symmetry.space_group_name_H-M   'P 1'
#
loop_
_entity.id
_entity.type
_entity.pdbx_description
1 polymer ?
#
loop_
_entity_poly.entity_id
_entity_poly.type
_entity_poly.pdbx_seq_one_letter_code
_entity_poly.pdbx_strand_id
1 'polypeptide(L)' 'MSAVCGPPQSLLVLGGTSEIALATARRLIARRTRTVWLAGRPGPALDRA' A
#
# COMPACT_ATOMS: atom_id res chain seq x y z
N MET A 1 -5.55 28.44 -9.28
CA MET A 1 -5.58 27.69 -8.01
C MET A 1 -4.97 26.31 -8.28
N SER A 2 -3.76 26.04 -7.78
CA SER A 2 -3.09 24.74 -7.97
C SER A 2 -3.53 23.79 -6.85
N ALA A 3 -4.13 22.64 -7.19
CA ALA A 3 -4.53 21.66 -6.19
C ALA A 3 -3.28 20.97 -5.63
N VAL A 4 -2.97 21.22 -4.37
CA VAL A 4 -1.92 20.49 -3.65
C VAL A 4 -2.59 19.33 -2.93
N CYS A 5 -2.27 18.10 -3.33
CA CYS A 5 -2.74 16.91 -2.64
C CYS A 5 -1.80 16.55 -1.49
N GLY A 6 -2.34 16.38 -0.29
CA GLY A 6 -1.62 15.82 0.84
C GLY A 6 -1.22 14.35 0.61
N PRO A 7 -0.45 13.75 1.51
CA PRO A 7 -0.17 12.32 1.43
C PRO A 7 -1.48 11.50 1.50
N PRO A 8 -1.55 10.34 0.82
CA PRO A 8 -2.74 9.50 0.81
C PRO A 8 -3.06 8.99 2.21
N GLN A 9 -4.36 8.87 2.51
CA GLN A 9 -4.84 8.33 3.77
C GLN A 9 -5.03 6.80 3.72
N SER A 10 -5.36 6.28 2.54
CA SER A 10 -5.60 4.87 2.29
C SER A 10 -4.94 4.41 1.00
N LEU A 11 -4.53 3.15 0.95
CA LEU A 11 -3.87 2.51 -0.20
C LEU A 11 -4.47 1.13 -0.46
N LEU A 12 -4.79 0.86 -1.73
CA LEU A 12 -5.09 -0.47 -2.24
C LEU A 12 -3.99 -0.88 -3.21
N VAL A 13 -3.42 -2.07 -3.05
CA VAL A 13 -2.35 -2.58 -3.93
C VAL A 13 -2.77 -3.89 -4.58
N LEU A 14 -2.82 -3.91 -5.90
CA LEU A 14 -3.06 -5.11 -6.71
C LEU A 14 -1.72 -5.82 -6.94
N GLY A 15 -1.63 -7.10 -6.58
CA GLY A 15 -0.33 -7.77 -6.50
C GLY A 15 0.47 -7.35 -5.26
N GLY A 16 -0.24 -7.15 -4.13
CA GLY A 16 0.28 -6.57 -2.89
C GLY A 16 1.44 -7.33 -2.24
N THR A 17 1.71 -8.56 -2.66
CA THR A 17 2.79 -9.41 -2.13
C THR A 17 4.11 -9.26 -2.90
N SER A 18 4.15 -8.47 -3.97
CA SER A 18 5.41 -8.20 -4.68
C SER A 18 6.34 -7.31 -3.85
N GLU A 19 7.66 -7.45 -4.04
CA GLU A 19 8.62 -6.62 -3.30
C GLU A 19 8.42 -5.12 -3.56
N ILE A 20 8.11 -4.76 -4.81
CA ILE A 20 7.84 -3.37 -5.20
C ILE A 20 6.58 -2.85 -4.50
N ALA A 21 5.51 -3.65 -4.44
CA ALA A 21 4.29 -3.31 -3.73
C ALA A 21 4.55 -3.06 -2.24
N LEU A 22 5.27 -3.97 -1.58
CA LEU A 22 5.59 -3.85 -0.16
C LEU A 22 6.51 -2.68 0.14
N ALA A 23 7.54 -2.45 -0.69
CA ALA A 23 8.42 -1.29 -0.55
C ALA A 23 7.65 0.02 -0.70
N THR A 24 6.73 0.09 -1.67
CA THR A 24 5.88 1.26 -1.90
C THR A 24 4.92 1.48 -0.73
N ALA A 25 4.25 0.43 -0.27
CA ALA A 25 3.34 0.49 0.87
C ALA A 25 4.05 0.97 2.13
N ARG A 26 5.21 0.41 2.46
CA ARG A 26 6.04 0.83 3.61
C ARG A 26 6.42 2.30 3.54
N ARG A 27 6.84 2.78 2.36
CA ARG A 27 7.15 4.20 2.14
C ARG A 27 5.93 5.10 2.37
N LEU A 28 4.74 4.68 1.93
CA LEU A 28 3.52 5.47 2.09
C LEU A 28 2.95 5.43 3.51
N ILE A 29 3.10 4.31 4.22
CA ILE A 29 2.81 4.20 5.66
C ILE A 29 3.68 5.20 6.44
N ALA A 30 4.98 5.24 6.18
CA ALA A 30 5.88 6.22 6.81
C ALA A 30 5.45 7.68 6.53
N ARG A 31 4.73 7.92 5.42
CA ARG A 31 4.15 9.22 5.05
C ARG A 31 2.70 9.44 5.53
N ARG A 32 2.23 8.68 6.52
CA ARG A 32 0.90 8.77 7.15
C ARG A 32 -0.27 8.11 6.40
N THR A 33 -0.01 7.14 5.51
CA THR A 33 -1.08 6.25 5.02
C THR A 33 -1.52 5.35 6.17
N ARG A 34 -2.79 5.45 6.57
CA ARG A 34 -3.33 4.78 7.77
C ARG A 34 -3.89 3.41 7.47
N THR A 35 -4.46 3.25 6.27
CA THR A 35 -5.12 2.01 5.87
C THR A 35 -4.46 1.46 4.62
N VAL A 36 -4.02 0.21 4.66
CA VAL A 36 -3.43 -0.48 3.51
C VAL A 36 -4.17 -1.79 3.30
N TRP A 37 -4.67 -2.00 2.08
CA TRP A 37 -5.24 -3.26 1.63
C TRP A 37 -4.34 -3.88 0.57
N LEU A 38 -3.88 -5.10 0.85
CA LEU A 38 -3.12 -5.90 -0.10
C LEU A 38 -4.06 -6.87 -0.79
N ALA A 39 -4.21 -6.73 -2.10
CA ALA A 39 -4.97 -7.67 -2.91
C ALA A 39 -4.00 -8.62 -3.61
N GLY A 40 -4.22 -9.91 -3.37
CA GLY A 40 -3.45 -11.00 -3.96
C GLY A 40 -4.28 -12.27 -4.01
N ARG A 41 -3.72 -13.31 -4.64
CA ARG A 41 -4.32 -14.66 -4.58
C ARG A 41 -4.27 -15.15 -3.13
N PRO A 42 -5.34 -15.75 -2.59
CA PRO A 42 -5.31 -16.34 -1.25
C PRO A 42 -4.16 -17.35 -1.12
N GLY A 43 -3.45 -17.28 0.00
CA GLY A 43 -2.36 -18.20 0.31
C GLY A 43 -1.23 -17.57 1.12
N PRO A 44 -0.18 -18.34 1.41
CA PRO A 44 0.81 -17.98 2.44
C PRO A 44 1.61 -16.70 2.14
N ALA A 45 1.68 -16.27 0.88
CA ALA A 45 2.32 -15.02 0.53
C ALA A 45 1.49 -13.81 0.96
N LEU A 46 0.15 -13.90 0.89
CA LEU A 46 -0.76 -12.84 1.31
C LEU A 46 -0.89 -12.81 2.84
N ASP A 47 -0.91 -13.97 3.50
CA ASP A 47 -1.04 -14.06 4.96
C ASP A 47 0.17 -13.49 5.72
N ARG A 48 1.34 -13.47 5.09
CA ARG A 48 2.60 -12.97 5.67
C ARG A 48 2.93 -11.52 5.29
N ALA A 49 2.18 -10.95 4.36
CA ALA A 49 2.42 -9.61 3.83
C ALA A 49 1.88 -8.53 4.77
#